data_AF-A0A955C7U5-F1
#
_entry.id   AF-A0A955C7U5-F1
#
_cell.length_a   1.000
_cell.length_b   1.000
_cell.length_c   1.000
_cell.angle_alpha   90.00
_cell.angle_beta   90.00
_cell.angle_gamma   90.00
#
_symmetry.space_group_name_H-M   'P 1'
#
loop_
_entity.id
_entity.type
_entity.pdbx_description
1 polymer ?
#
loop_
_entity_poly.entity_id
_entity_poly.type
_entity_poly.pdbx_seq_one_letter_code
_entity_poly.pdbx_strand_id
1 'polypeptide(L)'
;MIAMIAIDMRSVASQYAWVTQIEPTSSLIYDAIDNRGRTTAQWKELGRRQLSPKQEHSLAVGLLDKRLRENFLDKVEGGWLWNQVSTASLPEDLIDRYYSEMLEVWIDVPESIMIGEQLPVGLGSTYRHSSQPKSINGVICFGGFYFGDDPNPIARKETCMYAMLLDDPQYGIHADATTSQSGRLRVRAVFYYAIGPFLNWAKMLAIWNDDGTATLPAEVIWSRRIELEAFVDVQQKD
;
A
#
# COMPACT_ATOMS: atom_id res chain seq x y z
N MET A 1 28.83 -7.43 -41.00
CA MET A 1 28.73 -7.20 -39.55
C MET A 1 27.38 -7.77 -39.12
N ILE A 2 27.36 -9.02 -38.64
CA ILE A 2 26.11 -9.72 -38.28
C ILE A 2 25.91 -9.47 -36.78
N ALA A 3 24.87 -8.71 -36.42
CA ALA A 3 24.44 -8.56 -35.05
C ALA A 3 23.88 -9.90 -34.57
N MET A 4 24.61 -10.56 -33.68
CA MET A 4 24.18 -11.79 -33.03
C MET A 4 23.14 -11.41 -31.98
N ILE A 5 21.86 -11.59 -32.31
CA ILE A 5 20.77 -11.51 -31.35
C ILE A 5 20.99 -12.65 -30.36
N ALA A 6 21.45 -12.32 -29.15
CA ALA A 6 21.41 -13.25 -28.03
C ALA A 6 19.94 -13.42 -27.63
N ILE A 7 19.23 -14.32 -28.32
CA ILE A 7 17.95 -14.83 -27.86
C ILE A 7 18.25 -15.63 -26.60
N ASP A 8 17.82 -15.13 -25.46
CA ASP A 8 17.90 -15.82 -24.17
C ASP A 8 17.14 -17.14 -24.29
N MET A 9 17.85 -18.27 -24.38
CA MET A 9 17.24 -19.60 -24.57
C MET A 9 16.26 -19.95 -23.45
N ARG A 10 16.33 -19.30 -22.27
CA ARG A 10 15.36 -19.50 -21.18
C ARG A 10 13.98 -18.94 -21.53
N SER A 11 13.94 -17.82 -22.26
CA SER A 11 12.69 -17.18 -22.70
C SER A 11 11.90 -18.07 -23.67
N VAL A 12 12.57 -18.79 -24.56
CA VAL A 12 11.93 -19.67 -25.55
C VAL A 12 11.53 -21.03 -24.95
N ALA A 13 12.31 -21.56 -24.00
CA ALA A 13 12.06 -22.86 -23.39
C ALA A 13 10.83 -22.86 -22.46
N SER A 14 10.54 -21.73 -21.80
CA SER A 14 9.35 -21.55 -20.94
C SER A 14 8.01 -21.76 -21.68
N GLN A 15 8.00 -21.64 -23.01
CA GLN A 15 6.78 -21.85 -23.83
C GLN A 15 6.36 -23.33 -23.92
N TYR A 16 7.24 -24.27 -23.60
CA TYR A 16 6.95 -25.70 -23.67
C TYR A 16 6.64 -26.28 -22.29
N ALA A 17 5.39 -26.74 -22.10
CA ALA A 17 4.88 -27.25 -20.81
C ALA A 17 5.70 -28.41 -20.21
N TRP A 18 6.45 -29.17 -21.00
CA TRP A 18 7.32 -30.25 -20.51
C TRP A 18 8.60 -29.72 -19.84
N VAL A 19 9.10 -28.54 -20.25
CA VAL A 19 10.30 -27.93 -19.65
C VAL A 19 9.99 -27.47 -18.22
N THR A 20 8.83 -26.85 -18.00
CA THR A 20 8.40 -26.43 -16.65
C THR A 20 8.26 -27.60 -15.67
N GLN A 21 7.90 -28.80 -16.15
CA GLN A 21 7.72 -29.99 -15.29
C GLN A 21 9.03 -30.51 -14.72
N ILE A 22 10.13 -30.42 -15.48
CA ILE A 22 11.44 -30.94 -15.06
C ILE A 22 12.29 -29.87 -14.35
N GLU A 23 11.83 -28.62 -14.34
CA GLU A 23 12.56 -27.50 -13.77
C GLU A 23 12.61 -27.57 -12.23
N PRO A 24 13.74 -27.27 -11.57
CA PRO A 24 13.80 -27.20 -10.11
C PRO A 24 12.82 -26.17 -9.54
N THR A 25 12.19 -26.49 -8.40
CA THR A 25 11.20 -25.59 -7.77
C THR A 25 11.79 -24.21 -7.45
N SER A 26 13.07 -24.12 -7.11
CA SER A 26 13.75 -22.83 -6.87
C SER A 26 13.80 -21.96 -8.13
N SER A 27 14.01 -22.56 -9.30
CA SER A 27 14.04 -21.82 -10.57
C SER A 27 12.63 -21.38 -10.96
N LEU A 28 11.61 -22.23 -10.78
CA LEU A 28 10.22 -21.84 -10.97
C LEU A 28 9.80 -20.66 -10.07
N ILE A 29 10.25 -20.66 -8.81
CA ILE A 29 10.00 -19.53 -7.89
C ILE A 29 10.73 -18.29 -8.38
N TYR A 30 12.00 -18.39 -8.76
CA TYR A 30 12.78 -17.27 -9.29
C TYR A 30 12.11 -16.65 -10.53
N ASP A 31 11.63 -17.48 -11.45
CA ASP A 31 10.96 -17.01 -12.65
C ASP A 31 9.58 -16.39 -12.35
N ALA A 32 8.87 -16.88 -11.34
CA ALA A 32 7.59 -16.32 -10.92
C ALA A 32 7.73 -14.91 -10.30
N ILE A 33 8.86 -14.62 -9.64
CA ILE A 33 9.11 -13.33 -8.97
C ILE A 33 9.82 -12.29 -9.85
N ASP A 34 10.45 -12.70 -10.96
CA ASP A 34 11.18 -11.82 -11.87
C ASP A 34 10.25 -11.06 -12.85
N ASN A 35 10.70 -9.87 -13.28
CA ASN A 35 9.96 -8.92 -14.13
C ASN A 35 9.75 -9.37 -15.57
N ARG A 36 10.27 -10.53 -15.97
CA ARG A 36 10.26 -10.99 -17.37
C ARG A 36 8.99 -11.71 -17.80
N GLY A 37 8.00 -11.82 -16.92
CA GLY A 37 6.62 -11.98 -17.33
C GLY A 37 6.28 -13.33 -17.95
N ARG A 38 5.52 -14.09 -17.16
CA ARG A 38 4.51 -15.07 -17.57
C ARG A 38 5.02 -16.41 -18.07
N THR A 39 4.65 -17.43 -17.31
CA THR A 39 3.72 -18.42 -17.86
C THR A 39 2.67 -18.83 -16.83
N THR A 40 1.41 -18.89 -17.28
CA THR A 40 0.35 -19.69 -16.61
C THR A 40 0.84 -21.12 -16.36
N ALA A 41 1.78 -21.64 -17.16
CA ALA A 41 2.40 -22.95 -17.00
C ALA A 41 3.26 -23.07 -15.73
N GLN A 42 4.15 -22.11 -15.45
CA GLN A 42 4.97 -22.08 -14.22
C GLN A 42 4.07 -21.98 -12.99
N TRP A 43 3.07 -21.11 -12.99
CA TRP A 43 2.12 -21.01 -11.88
C TRP A 43 1.26 -22.28 -11.72
N LYS A 44 0.83 -22.89 -12.83
CA LYS A 44 0.12 -24.17 -12.83
C LYS A 44 0.99 -25.30 -12.28
N GLU A 45 2.29 -25.28 -12.58
CA GLU A 45 3.24 -26.26 -12.09
C GLU A 45 3.59 -26.04 -10.62
N LEU A 46 3.85 -24.80 -10.20
CA LEU A 46 3.99 -24.42 -8.78
C LEU A 46 2.77 -24.86 -7.98
N GLY A 47 1.56 -24.65 -8.51
CA GLY A 47 0.31 -25.08 -7.86
C GLY A 47 0.12 -26.61 -7.76
N ARG A 48 0.89 -27.41 -8.51
CA ARG A 48 0.90 -28.88 -8.39
C ARG A 48 1.94 -29.39 -7.40
N ARG A 49 2.95 -28.58 -7.11
CA ARG A 49 4.08 -28.98 -6.27
C ARG A 49 3.74 -28.74 -4.80
N GLN A 50 4.16 -29.65 -3.95
CA GLN A 50 4.22 -29.38 -2.52
C GLN A 50 5.44 -28.49 -2.25
N LEU A 51 5.20 -27.22 -1.95
CA LEU A 51 6.25 -26.30 -1.56
C LEU A 51 6.62 -26.56 -0.10
N SER A 52 7.92 -26.51 0.21
CA SER A 52 8.38 -26.46 1.60
C SER A 52 8.09 -25.08 2.21
N PRO A 53 8.01 -24.95 3.55
CA PRO A 53 7.78 -23.66 4.19
C PRO A 53 8.81 -22.59 3.80
N LYS A 54 10.07 -22.98 3.60
CA LYS A 54 11.13 -22.07 3.11
C LYS A 54 10.86 -21.56 1.70
N GLN A 55 10.34 -22.42 0.81
CA GLN A 55 10.00 -22.05 -0.55
C GLN A 55 8.77 -21.16 -0.61
N GLU A 56 7.74 -21.45 0.18
CA GLU A 56 6.56 -20.59 0.32
C GLU A 56 6.95 -19.21 0.83
N HIS A 57 7.80 -19.14 1.85
CA HIS A 57 8.32 -17.89 2.36
C HIS A 57 9.11 -17.11 1.28
N SER A 58 10.03 -17.76 0.56
CA SER A 58 10.79 -17.10 -0.51
C SER A 58 9.89 -16.57 -1.63
N LEU A 59 8.85 -17.34 -2.01
CA LEU A 59 7.88 -16.91 -3.00
C LEU A 59 7.05 -15.72 -2.49
N ALA A 60 6.56 -15.76 -1.25
CA ALA A 60 5.79 -14.67 -0.65
C ALA A 60 6.59 -13.36 -0.60
N VAL A 61 7.84 -13.41 -0.11
CA VAL A 61 8.74 -12.24 -0.09
C VAL A 61 8.97 -11.70 -1.50
N GLY A 62 9.31 -12.57 -2.47
CA GLY A 62 9.57 -12.11 -3.83
C GLY A 62 8.36 -11.50 -4.52
N LEU A 63 7.14 -11.96 -4.21
CA LEU A 63 5.91 -11.35 -4.71
C LEU A 63 5.60 -10.01 -4.05
N LEU A 64 5.86 -9.85 -2.75
CA LEU A 64 5.74 -8.57 -2.07
C LEU A 64 6.71 -7.54 -2.67
N ASP A 65 7.97 -7.94 -2.85
CA ASP A 65 9.00 -7.08 -3.45
C ASP A 65 8.66 -6.74 -4.92
N LYS A 66 8.11 -7.70 -5.67
CA LYS A 66 7.59 -7.47 -7.03
C LYS A 66 6.45 -6.45 -7.02
N ARG A 67 5.47 -6.60 -6.13
CA ARG A 67 4.34 -5.66 -6.01
C ARG A 67 4.80 -4.24 -5.69
N LEU A 68 5.79 -4.09 -4.79
CA LEU A 68 6.38 -2.78 -4.49
C LEU A 68 7.02 -2.15 -5.72
N ARG A 69 7.73 -2.94 -6.52
CA ARG A 69 8.42 -2.49 -7.73
C ARG A 69 7.48 -2.19 -8.90
N GLU A 70 6.43 -2.99 -9.08
CA GLU A 70 5.51 -2.92 -10.24
C GLU A 70 4.19 -2.20 -9.92
N ASN A 71 3.91 -1.89 -8.65
CA ASN A 71 2.64 -1.37 -8.12
C ASN A 71 1.41 -2.28 -8.30
N PHE A 72 1.57 -3.48 -8.84
CA PHE A 72 0.50 -4.49 -8.92
C PHE A 72 1.08 -5.92 -8.91
N LEU A 73 0.20 -6.89 -8.70
CA LEU A 73 0.42 -8.30 -9.02
C LEU A 73 -0.70 -8.75 -9.94
N ASP A 74 -0.43 -9.72 -10.81
CA ASP A 74 -1.51 -10.28 -11.62
C ASP A 74 -2.50 -11.09 -10.77
N LYS A 75 -3.59 -11.54 -11.39
CA LYS A 75 -4.65 -12.27 -10.70
C LYS A 75 -4.17 -13.59 -10.08
N VAL A 76 -3.24 -14.28 -10.72
CA VAL A 76 -2.72 -15.59 -10.26
C VAL A 76 -1.75 -15.37 -9.11
N GLU A 77 -0.80 -14.44 -9.29
CA GLU A 77 0.21 -14.06 -8.30
C GLU A 77 -0.45 -13.52 -7.03
N GLY A 78 -1.30 -12.50 -7.17
CA GLY A 78 -2.01 -11.89 -6.06
C GLY A 78 -3.02 -12.84 -5.43
N GLY A 79 -3.62 -13.75 -6.22
CA GLY A 79 -4.55 -14.76 -5.73
C GLY A 79 -3.85 -15.82 -4.86
N TRP A 80 -2.66 -16.27 -5.28
CA TRP A 80 -1.83 -17.14 -4.46
C TRP A 80 -1.44 -16.46 -3.15
N LEU A 81 -0.93 -15.22 -3.21
CA LEU A 81 -0.50 -14.49 -2.03
C LEU A 81 -1.67 -14.22 -1.06
N TRP A 82 -2.83 -13.83 -1.58
CA TRP A 82 -4.05 -13.70 -0.79
C TRP A 82 -4.46 -15.01 -0.11
N ASN A 83 -4.37 -16.16 -0.78
CA ASN A 83 -4.69 -17.45 -0.18
C ASN A 83 -3.78 -17.74 1.03
N GLN A 84 -2.49 -17.42 0.92
CA GLN A 84 -1.54 -17.61 2.03
C GLN A 84 -1.85 -16.68 3.21
N VAL A 85 -2.18 -15.41 2.93
CA VAL A 85 -2.58 -14.42 3.96
C VAL A 85 -3.89 -14.81 4.65
N SER A 86 -4.92 -15.14 3.88
CA SER A 86 -6.27 -15.42 4.41
C SER A 86 -6.39 -16.74 5.18
N THR A 87 -5.48 -17.68 4.94
CA THR A 87 -5.39 -18.94 5.70
C THR A 87 -4.42 -18.85 6.89
N ALA A 88 -3.83 -17.68 7.15
CA ALA A 88 -2.78 -17.48 8.15
C ALA A 88 -1.61 -18.48 8.02
N SER A 89 -1.27 -18.84 6.77
CA SER A 89 -0.17 -19.75 6.46
C SER A 89 1.19 -19.05 6.42
N LEU A 90 1.20 -17.71 6.32
CA LEU A 90 2.42 -16.90 6.38
C LEU A 90 2.75 -16.47 7.82
N PRO A 91 4.03 -16.24 8.13
CA PRO A 91 4.43 -15.50 9.32
C PRO A 91 3.74 -14.12 9.44
N GLU A 92 3.48 -13.68 10.66
CA GLU A 92 2.77 -12.42 10.95
C GLU A 92 3.43 -11.19 10.32
N ASP A 93 4.76 -11.15 10.24
CA ASP A 93 5.51 -10.06 9.62
C ASP A 93 5.25 -9.95 8.11
N LEU A 94 5.05 -11.09 7.42
CA LEU A 94 4.69 -11.08 6.00
C LEU A 94 3.23 -10.69 5.78
N ILE A 95 2.34 -11.05 6.70
CA ILE A 95 0.93 -10.59 6.68
C ILE A 95 0.88 -9.07 6.89
N ASP A 96 1.64 -8.56 7.85
CA ASP A 96 1.75 -7.14 8.12
C ASP A 96 2.30 -6.37 6.91
N ARG A 97 3.41 -6.85 6.32
CA ARG A 97 3.94 -6.33 5.05
C ARG A 97 2.92 -6.36 3.92
N TYR A 98 2.18 -7.47 3.79
CA TYR A 98 1.16 -7.63 2.76
C TYR A 98 0.15 -6.48 2.79
N TYR A 99 -0.37 -6.14 3.96
CA TYR A 99 -1.34 -5.04 4.07
C TYR A 99 -0.68 -3.67 4.05
N SER A 100 0.44 -3.48 4.75
CA SER A 100 1.06 -2.16 4.88
C SER A 100 1.59 -1.61 3.56
N GLU A 101 2.14 -2.47 2.71
CA GLU A 101 2.71 -2.04 1.43
C GLU A 101 1.63 -1.73 0.37
N MET A 102 0.35 -2.08 0.63
CA MET A 102 -0.76 -1.74 -0.26
C MET A 102 -1.03 -0.24 -0.34
N LEU A 103 -0.61 0.52 0.66
CA LEU A 103 -0.88 1.94 0.73
C LEU A 103 0.39 2.69 1.15
N GLU A 104 0.91 3.50 0.24
CA GLU A 104 1.91 4.51 0.54
C GLU A 104 1.24 5.88 0.59
N VAL A 105 1.67 6.72 1.53
CA VAL A 105 1.00 7.97 1.91
C VAL A 105 2.02 8.99 2.36
N TRP A 106 1.81 10.24 1.99
CA TRP A 106 2.64 11.38 2.37
C TRP A 106 1.78 12.63 2.57
N ILE A 107 2.32 13.62 3.27
CA ILE A 107 1.70 14.95 3.35
C ILE A 107 2.13 15.74 2.13
N ASP A 108 1.17 16.25 1.39
CA ASP A 108 1.39 17.14 0.25
C ASP A 108 1.25 18.60 0.70
N VAL A 109 2.36 19.30 0.82
CA VAL A 109 2.45 20.71 1.24
C VAL A 109 3.51 21.43 0.42
N PRO A 110 3.38 22.74 0.18
CA PRO A 110 4.43 23.53 -0.44
C PRO A 110 5.68 23.55 0.44
N GLU A 111 6.86 23.72 -0.18
CA GLU A 111 8.12 23.84 0.56
C GLU A 111 8.20 25.12 1.40
N SER A 112 7.61 26.21 0.93
CA SER A 112 7.60 27.50 1.63
C SER A 112 6.36 28.34 1.31
N ILE A 113 5.97 29.21 2.24
CA ILE A 113 4.90 30.21 2.10
C ILE A 113 5.27 31.51 2.83
N MET A 114 4.57 32.62 2.56
CA MET A 114 4.66 33.83 3.38
C MET A 114 3.70 33.77 4.58
N ILE A 115 4.01 34.50 5.64
CA ILE A 115 3.07 34.71 6.77
C ILE A 115 1.72 35.21 6.22
N GLY A 116 0.64 34.59 6.73
CA GLY A 116 -0.73 34.96 6.39
C GLY A 116 -1.19 34.50 5.01
N GLU A 117 -0.33 33.87 4.21
CA GLU A 117 -0.76 33.19 2.99
C GLU A 117 -1.48 31.88 3.31
N GLN A 118 -2.33 31.48 2.37
CA GLN A 118 -3.03 30.22 2.43
C GLN A 118 -2.03 29.07 2.23
N LEU A 119 -2.00 28.17 3.19
CA LEU A 119 -1.25 26.93 3.15
C LEU A 119 -2.19 25.79 2.73
N PRO A 120 -2.13 25.31 1.47
CA PRO A 120 -2.81 24.08 1.10
C PRO A 120 -2.09 22.90 1.75
N VAL A 121 -2.87 22.03 2.41
CA VAL A 121 -2.40 20.78 3.01
C VAL A 121 -3.20 19.63 2.42
N GLY A 122 -2.53 18.68 1.82
CA GLY A 122 -3.11 17.48 1.22
C GLY A 122 -2.54 16.20 1.81
N LEU A 123 -3.27 15.10 1.60
CA LEU A 123 -2.74 13.75 1.77
C LEU A 123 -2.55 13.15 0.39
N GLY A 124 -1.29 12.97 -0.02
CA GLY A 124 -0.94 12.24 -1.24
C GLY A 124 -0.87 10.75 -0.96
N SER A 125 -1.13 9.93 -1.99
CA SER A 125 -1.06 8.48 -1.83
C SER A 125 -0.72 7.72 -3.11
N THR A 126 -0.28 6.48 -2.92
CA THR A 126 -0.20 5.47 -3.97
C THR A 126 -0.81 4.18 -3.43
N TYR A 127 -1.91 3.75 -4.03
CA TYR A 127 -2.57 2.50 -3.69
C TYR A 127 -2.10 1.38 -4.63
N ARG A 128 -1.47 0.35 -4.05
CA ARG A 128 -1.03 -0.85 -4.77
C ARG A 128 -2.09 -1.91 -4.66
N HIS A 129 -2.73 -2.21 -5.79
CA HIS A 129 -3.77 -3.21 -5.83
C HIS A 129 -3.27 -4.57 -5.35
N SER A 130 -4.09 -5.22 -4.51
CA SER A 130 -3.99 -6.63 -4.22
C SER A 130 -5.15 -7.36 -4.90
N SER A 131 -4.93 -8.62 -5.29
CA SER A 131 -5.98 -9.46 -5.88
C SER A 131 -6.93 -10.05 -4.82
N GLN A 132 -7.15 -9.34 -3.70
CA GLN A 132 -8.08 -9.74 -2.67
C GLN A 132 -9.54 -9.72 -3.18
N PRO A 133 -10.44 -10.52 -2.60
CA PRO A 133 -11.85 -10.50 -2.97
C PRO A 133 -12.45 -9.10 -2.80
N LYS A 134 -13.43 -8.73 -3.64
CA LYS A 134 -14.16 -7.44 -3.53
C LYS A 134 -14.87 -7.25 -2.19
N SER A 135 -15.08 -8.33 -1.44
CA SER A 135 -15.61 -8.27 -0.08
C SER A 135 -14.59 -7.76 0.92
N ILE A 136 -13.28 -7.77 0.63
CA ILE A 136 -12.23 -7.27 1.51
C ILE A 136 -11.78 -5.90 1.01
N ASN A 137 -11.99 -4.88 1.83
CA ASN A 137 -11.69 -3.49 1.45
C ASN A 137 -10.77 -2.83 2.47
N GLY A 138 -9.91 -1.95 1.96
CA GLY A 138 -9.13 -1.03 2.77
C GLY A 138 -9.83 0.31 2.92
N VAL A 139 -9.88 0.81 4.15
CA VAL A 139 -10.46 2.12 4.48
C VAL A 139 -9.47 2.96 5.28
N ILE A 140 -9.58 4.29 5.12
CA ILE A 140 -8.83 5.29 5.86
C ILE A 140 -9.79 6.04 6.77
N CYS A 141 -9.52 6.03 8.06
CA CYS A 141 -10.20 6.86 9.05
C CYS A 141 -9.28 8.03 9.41
N PHE A 142 -9.59 9.23 8.92
CA PHE A 142 -8.68 10.38 8.98
C PHE A 142 -8.89 11.25 10.22
N GLY A 143 -7.89 11.28 11.10
CA GLY A 143 -7.91 11.96 12.40
C GLY A 143 -7.60 13.44 12.29
N GLY A 144 -6.79 13.81 11.32
CA GLY A 144 -6.70 15.19 10.88
C GLY A 144 -5.30 15.60 10.44
N PHE A 145 -5.24 16.85 9.95
CA PHE A 145 -3.99 17.59 9.84
C PHE A 145 -3.80 18.47 11.08
N TYR A 146 -2.57 18.60 11.56
CA TYR A 146 -2.22 19.35 12.76
C TYR A 146 -0.99 20.22 12.53
N PHE A 147 -0.90 21.34 13.23
CA PHE A 147 0.32 22.14 13.31
C PHE A 147 1.06 21.87 14.62
N GLY A 148 2.34 21.54 14.54
CA GLY A 148 3.18 21.34 15.71
C GLY A 148 2.61 20.25 16.64
N ASP A 149 2.33 20.62 17.88
CA ASP A 149 1.69 19.77 18.91
C ASP A 149 0.29 20.28 19.28
N ASP A 150 -0.33 21.14 18.45
CA ASP A 150 -1.69 21.58 18.68
C ASP A 150 -2.64 20.37 18.65
N PRO A 151 -3.43 20.11 19.72
CA PRO A 151 -4.37 19.00 19.75
C PRO A 151 -5.57 19.20 18.83
N ASN A 152 -5.80 20.43 18.33
CA ASN A 152 -6.93 20.75 17.47
C ASN A 152 -6.56 20.53 15.99
N PRO A 153 -7.27 19.64 15.28
CA PRO A 153 -6.99 19.42 13.87
C PRO A 153 -7.48 20.61 13.02
N ILE A 154 -6.67 20.99 12.04
CA ILE A 154 -7.01 21.95 10.97
C ILE A 154 -8.22 21.44 10.19
N ALA A 155 -8.20 20.15 9.88
CA ALA A 155 -9.29 19.43 9.25
C ALA A 155 -9.30 18.00 9.75
N ARG A 156 -10.50 17.43 9.90
CA ARG A 156 -10.74 16.04 10.29
C ARG A 156 -11.95 15.53 9.51
N LYS A 157 -12.05 14.22 9.30
CA LYS A 157 -13.23 13.59 8.69
C LYS A 157 -13.95 12.74 9.73
N GLU A 158 -15.27 12.86 9.76
CA GLU A 158 -16.12 12.05 10.65
C GLU A 158 -16.34 10.64 10.10
N THR A 159 -16.32 10.48 8.78
CA THR A 159 -16.46 9.20 8.10
C THR A 159 -15.12 8.71 7.58
N CYS A 160 -14.92 7.40 7.59
CA CYS A 160 -13.81 6.79 6.87
C CYS A 160 -14.06 6.84 5.35
N MET A 161 -13.03 6.59 4.55
CA MET A 161 -13.10 6.54 3.08
C MET A 161 -12.38 5.31 2.54
N TYR A 162 -12.67 4.87 1.31
CA TYR A 162 -11.87 3.80 0.72
C TYR A 162 -10.44 4.27 0.44
N ALA A 163 -9.46 3.47 0.84
CA ALA A 163 -8.04 3.78 0.64
C ALA A 163 -7.68 3.92 -0.85
N MET A 164 -8.32 3.11 -1.71
CA MET A 164 -8.13 3.12 -3.16
C MET A 164 -8.70 4.35 -3.89
N LEU A 165 -9.35 5.27 -3.18
CA LEU A 165 -9.85 6.52 -3.74
C LEU A 165 -8.99 7.72 -3.34
N LEU A 166 -7.99 7.52 -2.49
CA LEU A 166 -7.22 8.64 -1.94
C LEU A 166 -6.33 9.32 -3.00
N ASP A 167 -5.98 8.61 -4.08
CA ASP A 167 -5.24 9.13 -5.23
C ASP A 167 -6.15 9.80 -6.28
N ASP A 168 -7.48 9.68 -6.15
CA ASP A 168 -8.44 10.39 -6.98
C ASP A 168 -8.65 11.82 -6.43
N PRO A 169 -8.37 12.88 -7.22
CA PRO A 169 -8.53 14.26 -6.77
C PRO A 169 -9.93 14.62 -6.24
N GLN A 170 -10.98 13.89 -6.64
CA GLN A 170 -12.34 14.11 -6.14
C GLN A 170 -12.54 13.64 -4.69
N TYR A 171 -11.77 12.64 -4.26
CA TYR A 171 -11.90 12.02 -2.93
C TYR A 171 -10.70 12.30 -2.03
N GLY A 172 -9.67 12.98 -2.54
CA GLY A 172 -8.51 13.43 -1.80
C GLY A 172 -8.87 14.19 -0.52
N ILE A 173 -7.98 14.08 0.47
CA ILE A 173 -8.12 14.78 1.74
C ILE A 173 -7.29 16.04 1.66
N HIS A 174 -7.97 17.18 1.65
CA HIS A 174 -7.35 18.50 1.59
C HIS A 174 -7.90 19.41 2.68
N ALA A 175 -7.08 20.36 3.10
CA ALA A 175 -7.42 21.44 3.99
C ALA A 175 -6.67 22.70 3.58
N ASP A 176 -7.31 23.84 3.81
CA ASP A 176 -6.67 25.14 3.69
C ASP A 176 -6.43 25.68 5.09
N ALA A 177 -5.20 26.10 5.34
CA ALA A 177 -4.80 26.67 6.61
C ALA A 177 -4.12 28.03 6.40
N THR A 178 -3.90 28.74 7.49
CA THR A 178 -3.06 29.96 7.52
C THR A 178 -2.24 29.94 8.79
N THR A 179 -1.09 30.60 8.77
CA THR A 179 -0.24 30.75 9.95
C THR A 179 0.23 32.20 10.08
N SER A 180 0.31 32.67 11.31
CA SER A 180 0.85 33.99 11.67
C SER A 180 2.30 33.94 12.15
N GLN A 181 2.89 32.74 12.24
CA GLN A 181 4.24 32.54 12.76
C GLN A 181 5.22 32.27 11.61
N SER A 182 6.33 33.02 11.57
CA SER A 182 7.46 32.69 10.71
C SER A 182 8.29 31.54 11.28
N GLY A 183 9.11 30.95 10.41
CA GLY A 183 10.01 29.85 10.73
C GLY A 183 9.51 28.54 10.16
N ARG A 184 10.13 27.46 10.61
CA ARG A 184 9.85 26.12 10.09
C ARG A 184 8.60 25.55 10.76
N LEU A 185 7.49 25.55 10.03
CA LEU A 185 6.21 25.02 10.47
C LEU A 185 6.18 23.51 10.26
N ARG A 186 5.85 22.77 11.33
CA ARG A 186 5.65 21.33 11.28
C ARG A 186 4.19 20.99 11.03
N VAL A 187 3.91 20.25 9.97
CA VAL A 187 2.58 19.74 9.62
C VAL A 187 2.56 18.25 9.89
N ARG A 188 1.56 17.78 10.64
CA ARG A 188 1.36 16.36 10.94
C ARG A 188 0.05 15.87 10.37
N ALA A 189 0.00 14.59 9.99
CA ALA A 189 -1.24 13.92 9.64
C ALA A 189 -1.37 12.63 10.46
N VAL A 190 -2.56 12.38 11.01
CA VAL A 190 -2.86 11.16 11.77
C VAL A 190 -4.07 10.47 11.16
N PHE A 191 -3.95 9.18 10.90
CA PHE A 191 -5.06 8.36 10.40
C PHE A 191 -4.85 6.88 10.71
N TYR A 192 -5.93 6.11 10.60
CA TYR A 192 -5.87 4.66 10.58
C TYR A 192 -6.09 4.15 9.17
N TYR A 193 -5.24 3.24 8.72
CA TYR A 193 -5.51 2.38 7.58
C TYR A 193 -5.98 1.02 8.11
N ALA A 194 -7.20 0.62 7.74
CA ALA A 194 -7.85 -0.59 8.25
C ALA A 194 -8.35 -1.46 7.10
N ILE A 195 -8.25 -2.77 7.26
CA ILE A 195 -8.69 -3.78 6.30
C ILE A 195 -9.72 -4.68 6.97
N GLY A 196 -10.77 -5.04 6.24
CA GLY A 196 -11.79 -5.96 6.75
C GLY A 196 -12.83 -6.35 5.70
N PRO A 197 -13.68 -7.34 6.02
CA PRO A 197 -14.78 -7.75 5.19
C PRO A 197 -15.91 -6.71 5.25
N PHE A 198 -16.41 -6.33 4.08
CA PHE A 198 -17.58 -5.47 3.88
C PHE A 198 -17.53 -4.15 4.64
N LEU A 199 -16.32 -3.63 4.91
CA LEU A 199 -16.14 -2.32 5.53
C LEU A 199 -16.82 -1.26 4.67
N ASN A 200 -17.92 -0.70 5.19
CA ASN A 200 -18.71 0.29 4.49
C ASN A 200 -18.31 1.68 4.98
N TRP A 201 -17.47 2.36 4.20
CA TRP A 201 -16.93 3.69 4.52
C TRP A 201 -18.03 4.71 4.87
N ALA A 202 -19.17 4.70 4.18
CA ALA A 202 -20.26 5.64 4.41
C ALA A 202 -21.00 5.41 5.73
N LYS A 203 -20.85 4.23 6.34
CA LYS A 203 -21.43 3.88 7.65
C LYS A 203 -20.39 3.80 8.76
N MET A 204 -19.12 3.74 8.41
CA MET A 204 -18.02 3.75 9.37
C MET A 204 -17.74 5.18 9.80
N LEU A 205 -18.34 5.55 10.93
CA LEU A 205 -17.95 6.73 11.67
C LEU A 205 -16.62 6.44 12.36
N ALA A 206 -15.64 7.32 12.15
CA ALA A 206 -14.41 7.30 12.92
C ALA A 206 -14.72 7.85 14.32
N ILE A 207 -14.88 6.97 15.29
CA ILE A 207 -15.03 7.36 16.69
C ILE A 207 -13.62 7.60 17.24
N TRP A 208 -13.25 8.86 17.42
CA TRP A 208 -11.95 9.20 18.00
C TRP A 208 -12.07 9.43 19.49
N ASN A 209 -11.08 8.92 20.20
CA ASN A 209 -10.90 9.12 21.62
C ASN A 209 -10.10 10.42 21.87
N ASP A 210 -10.12 10.90 23.11
CA ASP A 210 -9.44 12.14 23.50
C ASP A 210 -7.91 12.05 23.36
N ASP A 211 -7.35 10.83 23.37
CA ASP A 211 -5.92 10.56 23.15
C ASP A 211 -5.52 10.50 21.66
N GLY A 212 -6.45 10.84 20.75
CA GLY A 212 -6.23 10.82 19.30
C GLY A 212 -6.20 9.42 18.69
N THR A 213 -6.54 8.37 19.43
CA THR A 213 -6.78 7.04 18.88
C THR A 213 -8.19 6.93 18.30
N ALA A 214 -8.41 5.97 17.39
CA ALA A 214 -9.73 5.67 16.85
C ALA A 214 -10.21 4.31 17.37
N THR A 215 -11.49 4.24 17.72
CA THR A 215 -12.16 2.96 17.94
C THR A 215 -12.57 2.40 16.58
N LEU A 216 -11.94 1.30 16.19
CA LEU A 216 -12.21 0.61 14.93
C LEU A 216 -13.31 -0.45 15.10
N PRO A 217 -14.11 -0.74 14.05
CA PRO A 217 -15.10 -1.81 14.10
C PRO A 217 -14.48 -3.19 14.36
N ALA A 218 -15.26 -4.09 14.96
CA ALA A 218 -14.81 -5.44 15.30
C ALA A 218 -14.50 -6.31 14.06
N GLU A 219 -15.03 -5.94 12.90
CA GLU A 219 -14.80 -6.62 11.62
C GLU A 219 -13.41 -6.34 11.04
N VAL A 220 -12.68 -5.36 11.57
CA VAL A 220 -11.31 -5.06 11.11
C VAL A 220 -10.39 -6.24 11.41
N ILE A 221 -9.79 -6.82 10.37
CA ILE A 221 -8.87 -7.97 10.47
C ILE A 221 -7.41 -7.54 10.55
N TRP A 222 -7.10 -6.33 10.10
CA TRP A 222 -5.78 -5.72 10.20
C TRP A 222 -5.94 -4.21 10.20
N SER A 223 -5.12 -3.51 11.00
CA SER A 223 -5.06 -2.05 10.96
C SER A 223 -3.71 -1.52 11.37
N ARG A 224 -3.43 -0.29 10.96
CA ARG A 224 -2.27 0.48 11.36
C ARG A 224 -2.63 1.94 11.57
N ARG A 225 -2.21 2.48 12.72
CA ARG A 225 -2.13 3.93 12.92
C ARG A 225 -0.92 4.47 12.16
N ILE A 226 -1.15 5.46 11.31
CA ILE A 226 -0.12 6.12 10.52
C ILE A 226 -0.03 7.56 11.00
N GLU A 227 1.18 7.96 11.35
CA GLU A 227 1.53 9.34 11.67
C GLU A 227 2.58 9.81 10.69
N LEU A 228 2.27 10.91 10.00
CA LEU A 228 3.15 11.52 9.02
C LEU A 228 3.56 12.90 9.51
N GLU A 229 4.71 13.35 9.03
CA GLU A 229 5.25 14.67 9.31
C GLU A 229 5.86 15.27 8.03
N ALA A 230 5.60 16.54 7.82
CA ALA A 230 6.21 17.37 6.80
C ALA A 230 6.52 18.75 7.38
N PHE A 231 7.37 19.50 6.68
CA PHE A 231 7.80 20.83 7.10
C PHE A 231 7.62 21.84 5.99
N VAL A 232 7.19 23.04 6.37
CA VAL A 232 7.00 24.18 5.48
C VAL A 232 7.76 25.36 6.05
N ASP A 233 8.57 26.03 5.24
CA ASP A 233 9.28 27.23 5.67
C ASP A 233 8.37 28.47 5.50
N VAL A 234 8.06 29.13 6.62
CA VAL A 234 7.19 30.30 6.64
C VAL A 234 8.03 31.58 6.74
N GLN A 235 7.96 32.40 5.70
CA GLN A 235 8.77 33.61 5.55
C GLN A 235 8.02 34.86 6.03
N GLN A 236 8.75 35.80 6.64
CA GLN A 236 8.17 37.12 6.93
C GLN A 236 7.95 37.88 5.63
N LYS A 237 6.84 38.61 5.57
CA LYS A 237 6.59 39.57 4.50
C LYS A 237 7.40 40.82 4.79
N ASP A 238 8.37 41.11 3.92
CA ASP A 238 9.18 42.33 3.98
C ASP A 238 8.32 43.61 3.92
#